data_AF-A0A1V4REL8-F1
#
_entry.id   AF-A0A1V4REL8-F1
#
_cell.length_a   1.000
_cell.length_b   1.000
_cell.length_c   1.000
_cell.angle_alpha   90.00
_cell.angle_beta   90.00
_cell.angle_gamma   90.00
#
_symmetry.space_group_name_H-M   'P 1'
#
loop_
_entity.id
_entity.type
_entity.pdbx_description
1 polymer ?
#
loop_
_entity_poly.entity_id
_entity_poly.type
_entity_poly.pdbx_seq_one_letter_code
_entity_poly.pdbx_strand_id
1 'polypeptide(L)'
;MVVFAQIAGLFLGVLSRTFLPFLRKLYKGKIKSFRKKYIYQSIGALFLSFIIFFIIFPQYPYSAETKTGGLILFKLFCIAFAFGFGFHSLINETAKWASNGKKS
;
A
#
# COMPACT_ATOMS: atom_id res chain seq x y z
N MET A 1 -9.84 18.26 0.61
CA MET A 1 -9.97 17.35 -0.57
C MET A 1 -8.68 16.61 -0.90
N VAL A 2 -7.53 17.28 -0.99
CA VAL A 2 -6.25 16.64 -1.37
C VAL A 2 -5.83 15.52 -0.41
N VAL A 3 -5.79 15.79 0.90
CA VAL A 3 -5.43 14.78 1.92
C VAL A 3 -6.36 13.57 1.89
N PHE A 4 -7.66 13.80 1.67
CA PHE A 4 -8.65 12.72 1.57
C PHE A 4 -8.37 11.81 0.36
N ALA A 5 -8.04 12.37 -0.81
CA ALA A 5 -7.68 11.58 -1.99
C ALA A 5 -6.40 10.74 -1.77
N GLN A 6 -5.42 11.27 -1.04
CA GLN A 6 -4.20 10.54 -0.70
C GLN A 6 -4.49 9.40 0.29
N ILE A 7 -5.27 9.66 1.35
CA ILE A 7 -5.68 8.63 2.32
C ILE A 7 -6.49 7.53 1.63
N ALA A 8 -7.44 7.91 0.77
CA ALA A 8 -8.24 6.97 -0.01
C ALA A 8 -7.37 6.13 -0.97
N GLY A 9 -6.40 6.76 -1.65
CA GLY A 9 -5.45 6.08 -2.52
C GLY A 9 -4.62 5.06 -1.75
N LEU A 10 -3.99 5.48 -0.65
CA LEU A 10 -3.22 4.59 0.22
C LEU A 10 -4.06 3.42 0.71
N PHE A 11 -5.25 3.71 1.27
CA PHE A 11 -6.14 2.70 1.81
C PHE A 11 -6.54 1.68 0.74
N LEU A 12 -6.95 2.13 -0.45
CA LEU A 12 -7.30 1.25 -1.56
C LEU A 12 -6.11 0.48 -2.12
N GLY A 13 -4.90 1.06 -2.09
CA GLY A 13 -3.67 0.37 -2.49
C GLY A 13 -3.36 -0.80 -1.57
N VAL A 14 -3.41 -0.57 -0.25
CA VAL A 14 -3.23 -1.60 0.77
C VAL A 14 -4.34 -2.65 0.69
N LEU A 15 -5.60 -2.23 0.56
CA LEU A 15 -6.75 -3.13 0.45
C LEU A 15 -6.62 -4.01 -0.80
N SER A 16 -6.25 -3.42 -1.95
CA SER A 16 -6.01 -4.17 -3.19
C SER A 16 -4.92 -5.22 -3.03
N ARG A 17 -3.84 -4.92 -2.29
CA ARG A 17 -2.77 -5.88 -2.02
C ARG A 17 -3.25 -7.13 -1.26
N THR A 18 -4.23 -6.98 -0.37
CA THR A 18 -4.76 -8.08 0.44
C THR A 18 -5.91 -8.79 -0.28
N PHE A 19 -6.73 -8.03 -1.01
CA PHE A 19 -7.89 -8.52 -1.73
C PHE A 19 -7.52 -9.29 -3.01
N LEU A 20 -6.54 -8.84 -3.80
CA LEU A 20 -6.11 -9.52 -5.03
C LEU A 20 -5.64 -10.98 -4.81
N PRO A 21 -4.75 -11.30 -3.86
CA PRO A 21 -4.35 -12.68 -3.62
C PRO A 21 -5.48 -13.52 -3.04
N PHE A 22 -6.41 -12.92 -2.29
CA PHE A 22 -7.63 -13.59 -1.84
C PHE A 22 -8.54 -13.97 -3.01
N LEU A 23 -8.82 -13.02 -3.91
CA LEU A 23 -9.61 -13.24 -5.13
C LEU A 23 -8.95 -14.30 -6.03
N ARG A 24 -7.62 -14.25 -6.19
CA ARG A 24 -6.86 -15.27 -6.92
C ARG A 24 -7.00 -16.67 -6.30
N LYS A 25 -6.99 -16.77 -4.97
CA LYS A 25 -7.14 -18.06 -4.25
C LYS A 25 -8.57 -18.59 -4.33
N LEU A 26 -9.58 -17.70 -4.29
CA LEU A 26 -10.99 -18.04 -4.51
C LEU A 26 -11.21 -18.58 -5.92
N TYR A 27 -10.75 -17.85 -6.94
CA TYR A 27 -10.90 -18.25 -8.35
C TYR A 27 -10.25 -19.61 -8.65
N LYS A 28 -9.13 -19.94 -7.99
CA LYS A 28 -8.47 -21.25 -8.12
C LYS A 28 -9.13 -22.39 -7.33
N GLY A 29 -10.24 -22.14 -6.63
CA GLY A 29 -10.95 -23.15 -5.82
C GLY A 29 -10.13 -23.69 -4.63
N LYS A 30 -9.01 -23.04 -4.26
CA LYS A 30 -8.08 -23.55 -3.24
C LYS A 30 -8.46 -23.19 -1.81
N ILE A 31 -9.53 -22.42 -1.60
CA ILE A 31 -9.97 -22.02 -0.25
C ILE A 31 -11.12 -22.94 0.19
N LYS A 32 -10.80 -23.99 0.96
CA LYS A 32 -11.78 -24.77 1.73
C LYS A 32 -12.07 -24.18 3.13
N SER A 33 -11.20 -23.29 3.64
CA SER A 33 -11.30 -22.72 4.99
C SER A 33 -10.54 -21.38 5.09
N PHE A 34 -11.20 -20.36 5.64
CA PHE A 34 -10.62 -19.03 5.86
C PHE A 34 -9.76 -19.03 7.14
N ARG A 35 -8.43 -18.96 6.99
CA ARG A 35 -7.52 -18.94 8.15
C ARG A 35 -7.30 -17.51 8.65
N LYS A 36 -7.56 -17.26 9.95
CA LYS A 36 -7.39 -15.95 10.63
C LYS A 36 -5.98 -15.34 10.49
N LYS A 37 -4.94 -16.16 10.27
CA LYS A 37 -3.55 -15.72 10.04
C LYS A 37 -3.41 -14.69 8.89
N TYR A 38 -4.22 -14.82 7.84
CA TYR A 38 -4.19 -13.88 6.72
C TYR A 38 -4.72 -12.49 7.09
N ILE A 39 -5.65 -12.42 8.04
CA ILE A 39 -6.20 -11.15 8.55
C ILE A 39 -5.11 -10.41 9.33
N TYR A 40 -4.43 -11.07 10.27
CA TYR A 40 -3.36 -10.45 11.05
C TYR A 40 -2.21 -9.93 10.17
N GLN A 41 -1.84 -10.68 9.14
CA GLN A 41 -0.79 -10.28 8.20
C GLN A 41 -1.22 -9.07 7.35
N SER A 42 -2.51 -9.01 6.99
CA SER A 42 -3.10 -7.88 6.25
C SER A 42 -3.18 -6.62 7.11
N ILE A 43 -3.59 -6.75 8.37
CA ILE A 43 -3.63 -5.65 9.35
C ILE A 43 -2.23 -5.10 9.61
N GLY A 44 -1.22 -5.98 9.80
CA GLY A 44 0.16 -5.55 10.00
C GLY A 44 0.71 -4.78 8.80
N ALA A 45 0.44 -5.24 7.57
CA ALA A 45 0.83 -4.52 6.35
C ALA A 45 0.11 -3.17 6.20
N LEU A 46 -1.15 -3.09 6.64
CA LEU A 46 -1.93 -1.86 6.63
C LEU A 46 -1.36 -0.83 7.60
N PHE A 47 -1.11 -1.21 8.86
CA PHE A 47 -0.50 -0.33 9.86
C PHE A 47 0.87 0.18 9.42
N LEU A 48 1.72 -0.71 8.89
CA LEU A 48 3.05 -0.32 8.40
C LEU A 48 2.94 0.70 7.26
N SER A 49 2.04 0.46 6.30
CA SER A 49 1.80 1.38 5.18
C SER A 49 1.30 2.75 5.64
N PHE A 50 0.46 2.80 6.68
CA PHE A 50 0.04 4.06 7.30
C PHE A 50 1.19 4.83 7.95
N ILE A 51 2.05 4.15 8.72
CA ILE A 51 3.22 4.78 9.36
C ILE A 51 4.12 5.43 8.30
N ILE A 52 4.42 4.69 7.24
CA ILE A 52 5.34 5.18 6.21
C ILE A 52 4.69 6.30 5.39
N PHE A 53 3.39 6.22 5.12
CA PHE A 53 2.65 7.32 4.51
C PHE A 53 2.75 8.59 5.35
N PHE A 54 2.52 8.52 6.66
CA PHE A 54 2.66 9.67 7.55
C PHE A 54 4.09 10.22 7.63
N ILE A 55 5.11 9.40 7.38
CA ILE A 55 6.52 9.85 7.33
C ILE A 55 6.84 10.54 6.00
N ILE A 56 6.41 9.95 4.88
CA ILE A 56 6.83 10.39 3.53
C ILE A 56 5.95 11.52 3.01
N PHE A 57 4.63 11.44 3.16
CA PHE A 57 3.72 12.42 2.57
C PHE A 57 3.89 13.87 3.07
N PRO A 58 4.16 14.16 4.36
CA PRO A 58 4.41 15.54 4.79
C PRO A 58 5.72 16.12 4.22
N GLN A 59 6.65 15.28 3.74
CA GLN A 59 7.89 15.74 3.12
C GLN A 59 7.73 16.16 1.65
N TYR A 60 6.55 15.98 1.05
CA TYR A 60 6.24 16.50 -0.27
C TYR A 60 5.49 17.82 -0.13
N PRO A 61 6.18 18.98 -0.18
CA PRO A 61 5.52 20.28 -0.27
C PRO A 61 4.85 20.36 -1.64
N TYR A 62 3.59 19.97 -1.72
CA TYR A 62 2.76 20.26 -2.88
C TYR A 62 2.40 21.74 -2.82
N SER A 63 3.19 22.57 -3.50
CA SER A 63 2.88 23.98 -3.69
C SER A 63 1.43 24.10 -4.17
N ALA A 64 0.59 24.72 -3.34
CA ALA A 64 -0.85 24.85 -3.54
C ALA A 64 -1.24 25.75 -4.73
N GLU A 65 -0.30 26.05 -5.64
CA GLU A 65 -0.42 27.18 -6.57
C GLU A 65 -0.87 26.84 -7.99
N THR A 66 -0.97 25.58 -8.39
CA THR A 66 -1.43 25.27 -9.75
C THR A 66 -2.71 24.46 -9.78
N LYS A 67 -3.81 25.21 -9.77
CA LYS A 67 -5.13 24.95 -10.33
C LYS A 67 -5.89 23.71 -9.81
N THR A 68 -7.05 24.01 -9.28
CA THR A 68 -8.17 23.16 -8.86
C THR A 68 -8.67 22.23 -9.99
N GLY A 69 -7.88 21.23 -10.38
CA GLY A 69 -8.23 20.25 -11.41
C GLY A 69 -8.37 18.85 -10.84
N GLY A 70 -9.48 18.15 -11.13
CA GLY A 70 -9.68 16.75 -10.73
C GLY A 70 -8.54 15.81 -11.15
N LEU A 71 -7.78 16.19 -12.19
CA LEU A 71 -6.60 15.48 -12.69
C LEU A 71 -5.42 15.46 -11.69
N ILE A 72 -5.23 16.54 -10.92
CA ILE A 72 -4.22 16.59 -9.85
C ILE A 72 -4.64 15.66 -8.71
N LEU A 73 -5.90 15.73 -8.27
CA LEU A 73 -6.43 14.83 -7.25
C LEU A 73 -6.29 13.35 -7.66
N PHE A 74 -6.56 13.03 -8.92
CA PHE A 74 -6.38 11.69 -9.46
C PHE A 74 -4.91 11.26 -9.47
N LYS A 75 -3.98 12.13 -9.89
CA LYS A 75 -2.54 11.85 -9.83
C LYS A 75 -2.06 11.58 -8.40
N LEU A 76 -2.50 12.39 -7.44
CA LEU A 76 -2.21 12.22 -6.02
C LEU A 76 -2.76 10.89 -5.48
N PHE A 77 -3.99 10.54 -5.87
CA PHE A 77 -4.58 9.25 -5.56
C PHE A 77 -3.75 8.09 -6.11
N CYS A 78 -3.35 8.14 -7.39
CA CYS A 78 -2.55 7.09 -8.02
C CYS A 78 -1.18 6.90 -7.36
N ILE A 79 -0.51 8.00 -6.99
CA ILE A 79 0.78 7.94 -6.28
C ILE A 79 0.59 7.27 -4.92
N ALA A 80 -0.41 7.71 -4.14
CA ALA A 80 -0.70 7.12 -2.84
C ALA A 80 -1.14 5.65 -2.95
N PHE A 81 -1.90 5.30 -3.99
CA PHE A 81 -2.30 3.93 -4.30
C PHE A 81 -1.12 3.03 -4.64
N ALA A 82 -0.26 3.46 -5.56
CA ALA A 82 0.94 2.72 -5.95
C ALA A 82 1.86 2.51 -4.74
N PHE A 83 1.96 3.53 -3.88
CA PHE A 83 2.68 3.44 -2.62
C PHE A 83 2.08 2.37 -1.70
N GLY A 84 0.78 2.48 -1.36
CA GLY A 84 0.10 1.50 -0.50
C GLY A 84 0.10 0.07 -1.06
N PHE A 85 0.08 -0.08 -2.39
CA PHE A 85 0.10 -1.37 -3.06
C PHE A 85 1.50 -2.01 -3.09
N GLY A 86 2.48 -1.25 -3.57
CA GLY A 86 3.82 -1.74 -3.92
C GLY A 86 4.81 -1.77 -2.76
N PHE A 87 4.66 -0.90 -1.76
CA PHE A 87 5.72 -0.67 -0.77
C PHE A 87 6.05 -1.92 0.06
N HIS A 88 5.06 -2.72 0.46
CA HIS A 88 5.33 -3.96 1.21
C HIS A 88 6.04 -5.03 0.34
N SER A 89 6.05 -4.94 -1.01
CA SER A 89 6.90 -5.82 -1.84
C SER A 89 8.37 -5.37 -1.75
N LEU A 90 8.57 -4.05 -1.81
CA LEU A 90 9.87 -3.40 -1.71
C LEU A 90 10.53 -3.67 -0.35
N ILE A 91 9.77 -3.56 0.76
CA ILE A 91 10.25 -3.96 2.09
C ILE A 91 10.66 -5.43 2.12
N ASN A 92 9.82 -6.33 1.58
CA ASN A 92 10.07 -7.77 1.65
C ASN A 92 11.30 -8.18 0.85
N GLU A 93 11.54 -7.52 -0.28
CA GLU A 93 12.73 -7.73 -1.11
C GLU A 93 13.99 -7.16 -0.45
N THR A 94 13.91 -5.94 0.10
CA THR A 94 15.00 -5.32 0.87
C THR A 94 15.37 -6.15 2.09
N ALA A 95 14.38 -6.68 2.82
CA ALA A 95 14.62 -7.56 3.96
C ALA A 95 15.32 -8.86 3.55
N LYS A 96 14.99 -9.44 2.39
CA LYS A 96 15.71 -10.60 1.85
C LYS A 96 17.15 -10.27 1.52
N TRP A 97 17.40 -9.14 0.86
CA TRP A 97 18.77 -8.67 0.57
C TRP A 97 19.59 -8.47 1.85
N ALA A 98 19.02 -7.82 2.86
CA ALA A 98 19.67 -7.63 4.17
C ALA A 98 19.94 -8.98 4.88
N SER A 99 19.05 -9.97 4.74
CA SER A 99 19.26 -11.30 5.31
C SER A 99 20.32 -12.12 4.57
N ASN A 100 20.42 -11.97 3.25
CA ASN A 100 21.44 -12.63 2.42
C ASN A 100 22.82 -12.02 2.63
N GLY A 101 22.90 -10.70 2.85
CA GLY A 101 24.16 -10.02 3.21
C GLY A 101 24.71 -10.43 4.58
N LYS A 102 23.90 -11.00 5.47
CA LYS A 102 24.34 -11.54 6.77
C LYS A 102 24.81 -13.00 6.73
N LYS A 103 24.74 -13.66 5.56
CA LYS A 103 25.23 -15.03 5.34
C LYS A 103 26.59 -15.10 4.65
N SER A 104 27.29 -13.97 4.49
CA SER A 104 28.65 -13.89 3.97
C SER A 104 29.64 -13.48 5.05
#